data_AF-A0A317IRR6-F1
#
_entry.id   AF-A0A317IRR6-F1
#
_cell.length_a   1.000
_cell.length_b   1.000
_cell.length_c   1.000
_cell.angle_alpha   90.00
_cell.angle_beta   90.00
_cell.angle_gamma   90.00
#
_symmetry.space_group_name_H-M   'P 1'
#
loop_
_entity.id
_entity.type
_entity.pdbx_description
1 polymer ?
#
loop_
_entity_poly.entity_id
_entity_poly.type
_entity_poly.pdbx_seq_one_letter_code
_entity_poly.pdbx_strand_id
1 'polypeptide(L)'
;MGMDLNIYTQPLSSDLIPKIKKRFADYKMDVEFHPDFKFNEEADTGFLPIKLKVLQAKTRHYDLFESEVYTGFEIYFDKYNYQEDLKSLHQVSVITEKKSFLRKLFGPKKVSAESIKDPEVFVGDKQTDDILKHCTNDTLINWVPSHTSELRVSLFFAAFLAEQAGGIIYDPQNERYLTPRQALEIFPNEIEEFELSVSTEDFVLDRFEEWY
;
A
#
# COMPACT_ATOMS: atom_id res chain seq x y z
N MET A 1 -6.67 3.70 14.54
CA MET A 1 -7.18 3.65 13.15
C MET A 1 -6.33 2.63 12.44
N GLY A 2 -6.93 1.69 11.71
CA GLY A 2 -6.17 0.79 10.84
C GLY A 2 -5.83 1.46 9.51
N MET A 3 -4.98 0.83 8.73
CA MET A 3 -4.60 1.28 7.39
C MET A 3 -4.69 0.13 6.40
N ASP A 4 -5.29 0.41 5.27
CA ASP A 4 -5.31 -0.44 4.08
C ASP A 4 -4.41 0.19 3.03
N LEU A 5 -3.51 -0.58 2.45
CA LEU A 5 -2.74 -0.18 1.27
C LEU A 5 -2.93 -1.21 0.16
N ASN A 6 -3.27 -0.75 -1.03
CA ASN A 6 -3.23 -1.59 -2.23
C ASN A 6 -1.89 -1.40 -2.92
N ILE A 7 -1.25 -2.50 -3.29
CA ILE A 7 0.02 -2.50 -4.01
C ILE A 7 -0.19 -3.20 -5.35
N TYR A 8 -0.33 -2.40 -6.40
CA TYR A 8 -0.50 -2.88 -7.76
C TYR A 8 0.84 -3.22 -8.37
N THR A 9 1.05 -4.48 -8.72
CA THR A 9 2.36 -4.99 -9.15
C THR A 9 2.27 -5.90 -10.36
N GLN A 10 3.42 -6.14 -10.99
CA GLN A 10 3.61 -7.29 -11.88
C GLN A 10 3.52 -8.61 -11.08
N PRO A 11 3.49 -9.78 -11.75
CA PRO A 11 3.41 -11.06 -11.06
C PRO A 11 4.47 -11.23 -9.96
N LEU A 12 4.03 -11.67 -8.79
CA LEU A 12 4.90 -11.89 -7.63
C LEU A 12 5.57 -13.27 -7.68
N SER A 13 6.78 -13.33 -7.13
CA SER A 13 7.53 -14.58 -6.98
C SER A 13 8.40 -14.55 -5.73
N SER A 14 8.71 -15.74 -5.19
CA SER A 14 9.46 -15.89 -3.93
C SER A 14 10.91 -15.37 -3.99
N ASP A 15 11.46 -15.11 -5.18
CA ASP A 15 12.76 -14.45 -5.33
C ASP A 15 12.73 -12.96 -4.92
N LEU A 16 11.54 -12.36 -4.77
CA LEU A 16 11.36 -11.01 -4.23
C LEU A 16 11.65 -10.95 -2.73
N ILE A 17 11.41 -12.02 -1.98
CA ILE A 17 11.59 -12.08 -0.53
C ILE A 17 13.00 -11.66 -0.10
N PRO A 18 14.09 -12.26 -0.61
CA PRO A 18 15.45 -11.84 -0.24
C PRO A 18 15.75 -10.40 -0.68
N LYS A 19 15.14 -9.89 -1.75
CA LYS A 19 15.32 -8.51 -2.21
C LYS A 19 14.64 -7.53 -1.25
N ILE A 20 13.41 -7.82 -0.83
CA ILE A 20 12.68 -7.03 0.16
C ILE A 20 13.42 -7.01 1.50
N LYS A 21 13.88 -8.17 1.99
CA LYS A 21 14.70 -8.28 3.20
C LYS A 21 15.94 -7.38 3.13
N LYS A 22 16.63 -7.37 1.98
CA LYS A 22 17.80 -6.50 1.77
C LYS A 22 17.43 -5.02 1.85
N ARG A 23 16.26 -4.62 1.34
CA ARG A 23 15.80 -3.23 1.43
C ARG A 23 15.49 -2.81 2.86
N PHE A 24 14.90 -3.68 3.68
CA PHE A 24 14.76 -3.41 5.12
C PHE A 24 16.12 -3.12 5.80
N ALA A 25 17.18 -3.85 5.43
CA ALA A 25 18.51 -3.64 6.00
C ALA A 25 19.10 -2.25 5.67
N ASP A 26 18.77 -1.68 4.50
CA ASP A 26 19.17 -0.32 4.13
C ASP A 26 18.56 0.74 5.07
N TYR A 27 17.43 0.42 5.69
CA TYR A 27 16.72 1.23 6.69
C TYR A 27 16.99 0.77 8.13
N LYS A 28 18.10 0.06 8.37
CA LYS A 28 18.55 -0.38 9.71
C LYS A 28 17.52 -1.27 10.41
N MET A 29 16.81 -2.08 9.64
CA MET A 29 15.92 -3.12 10.15
C MET A 29 16.39 -4.47 9.64
N ASP A 30 16.55 -5.43 10.56
CA ASP A 30 16.69 -6.84 10.19
C ASP A 30 15.31 -7.48 10.29
N VAL A 31 14.92 -8.19 9.23
CA VAL A 31 13.59 -8.81 9.15
C VAL A 31 13.70 -10.25 8.67
N GLU A 32 12.89 -11.09 9.28
CA GLU A 32 12.58 -12.43 8.77
C GLU A 32 11.07 -12.55 8.64
N PHE A 33 10.61 -12.93 7.44
CA PHE A 33 9.24 -13.37 7.23
C PHE A 33 9.12 -14.82 7.68
N HIS A 34 7.90 -15.26 8.00
CA HIS A 34 7.64 -16.67 8.26
C HIS A 34 8.26 -17.56 7.17
N PRO A 35 8.98 -18.67 7.51
CA PRO A 35 9.76 -19.44 6.54
C PRO A 35 8.95 -20.02 5.37
N ASP A 36 7.65 -20.23 5.57
CA ASP A 36 6.77 -20.78 4.54
C ASP A 36 6.23 -19.75 3.56
N PHE A 37 6.35 -18.45 3.88
CA PHE A 37 5.87 -17.36 3.03
C PHE A 37 6.58 -17.34 1.68
N LYS A 38 5.82 -17.37 0.58
CA LYS A 38 6.31 -17.52 -0.80
C LYS A 38 5.56 -16.67 -1.83
N PHE A 39 4.69 -15.74 -1.41
CA PHE A 39 3.75 -15.03 -2.28
C PHE A 39 2.78 -15.96 -3.02
N ASN A 40 2.35 -17.04 -2.37
CA ASN A 40 1.30 -17.92 -2.87
C ASN A 40 -0.07 -17.36 -2.47
N GLU A 41 -0.89 -16.98 -3.45
CA GLU A 41 -2.22 -16.38 -3.24
C GLU A 41 -3.11 -17.18 -2.28
N GLU A 42 -3.17 -18.51 -2.42
CA GLU A 42 -4.05 -19.35 -1.59
C GLU A 42 -3.47 -19.64 -0.21
N ALA A 43 -2.15 -19.88 -0.11
CA ALA A 43 -1.50 -20.34 1.11
C ALA A 43 -0.99 -19.21 2.01
N ASP A 44 -0.65 -18.05 1.44
CA ASP A 44 -0.04 -16.93 2.15
C ASP A 44 -0.99 -15.76 2.40
N THR A 45 -2.27 -15.88 2.02
CA THR A 45 -3.31 -14.90 2.39
C THR A 45 -3.65 -15.02 3.88
N GLY A 46 -3.69 -13.88 4.57
CA GLY A 46 -3.99 -13.76 6.00
C GLY A 46 -2.86 -13.03 6.74
N PHE A 47 -2.75 -13.26 8.04
CA PHE A 47 -1.67 -12.68 8.84
C PHE A 47 -0.30 -13.20 8.37
N LEU A 48 0.62 -12.29 8.05
CA LEU A 48 2.03 -12.58 7.78
C LEU A 48 2.87 -12.31 9.05
N PRO A 49 3.35 -13.35 9.75
CA PRO A 49 4.25 -13.19 10.88
C PRO A 49 5.62 -12.70 10.43
N ILE A 50 6.16 -11.73 11.16
CA ILE A 50 7.45 -11.10 10.90
C ILE A 50 8.22 -11.02 12.21
N LYS A 51 9.46 -11.50 12.16
CA LYS A 51 10.45 -11.22 13.19
C LYS A 51 11.21 -9.97 12.78
N LEU A 52 11.18 -8.97 13.64
CA LEU A 52 11.77 -7.66 13.41
C LEU A 52 12.85 -7.36 14.45
N LYS A 53 13.99 -6.84 14.00
CA LYS A 53 14.96 -6.17 14.86
C LYS A 53 15.26 -4.79 14.31
N VAL A 54 14.86 -3.76 15.02
CA VAL A 54 15.17 -2.37 14.67
C VAL A 54 16.53 -2.00 15.26
N LEU A 55 17.53 -1.81 14.40
CA LEU A 55 18.91 -1.50 14.81
C LEU A 55 19.10 -0.01 15.06
N GLN A 56 18.26 0.83 14.46
CA GLN A 56 18.26 2.27 14.65
C GLN A 56 16.85 2.82 14.42
N ALA A 57 16.22 3.32 15.48
CA ALA A 57 15.00 4.12 15.41
C ALA A 57 15.32 5.55 15.82
N LYS A 58 14.49 6.50 15.39
CA LYS A 58 14.51 7.86 15.93
C LYS A 58 13.69 7.97 17.21
N THR A 59 12.70 7.10 17.37
CA THR A 59 11.87 6.99 18.57
C THR A 59 12.54 6.07 19.58
N ARG A 60 12.36 6.39 20.87
CA ARG A 60 12.96 5.62 21.97
C ARG A 60 12.26 4.29 22.25
N HIS A 61 11.15 4.02 21.58
CA HIS A 61 10.33 2.83 21.84
C HIS A 61 11.11 1.54 21.64
N TYR A 62 11.96 1.48 20.61
CA TYR A 62 12.81 0.32 20.34
C TYR A 62 14.10 0.29 21.18
N ASP A 63 14.54 1.43 21.73
CA ASP A 63 15.74 1.48 22.60
C ASP A 63 15.53 0.71 23.91
N LEU A 64 14.27 0.58 24.34
CA LEU A 64 13.88 -0.10 25.58
C LEU A 64 13.67 -1.61 25.37
N PHE A 65 13.77 -2.10 24.13
CA PHE A 65 13.46 -3.48 23.78
C PHE A 65 14.71 -4.19 23.26
N GLU A 66 15.38 -4.95 24.14
CA GLU A 66 16.65 -5.63 23.82
C GLU A 66 16.48 -6.90 22.96
N SER A 67 15.24 -7.34 22.73
CA SER A 67 14.92 -8.60 22.04
C SER A 67 14.45 -8.38 20.60
N GLU A 68 14.41 -9.47 19.82
CA GLU A 68 13.69 -9.48 18.55
C GLU A 68 12.19 -9.35 18.81
N VAL A 69 11.51 -8.58 17.96
CA VAL A 69 10.07 -8.28 18.04
C VAL A 69 9.31 -9.25 17.14
N TYR A 70 8.22 -9.83 17.65
CA TYR A 70 7.20 -10.48 16.85
C TYR A 70 6.17 -9.43 16.43
N THR A 71 5.94 -9.32 15.13
CA THR A 71 5.02 -8.35 14.52
C THR A 71 4.47 -8.93 13.22
N GLY A 72 3.69 -8.17 12.46
CA GLY A 72 3.17 -8.62 11.19
C GLY A 72 2.15 -7.65 10.62
N PHE A 73 1.39 -8.13 9.65
CA PHE A 73 0.20 -7.46 9.13
C PHE A 73 -0.61 -8.49 8.34
N GLU A 74 -1.88 -8.18 8.10
CA GLU A 74 -2.71 -8.98 7.22
C GLU A 74 -2.35 -8.66 5.76
N ILE A 75 -2.16 -9.70 4.94
CA ILE A 75 -1.87 -9.58 3.51
C ILE A 75 -2.88 -10.40 2.71
N TYR A 76 -3.45 -9.79 1.68
CA TYR A 76 -4.39 -10.45 0.77
C TYR A 76 -3.94 -10.23 -0.67
N PHE A 77 -4.14 -11.24 -1.50
CA PHE A 77 -3.77 -11.22 -2.90
C PHE A 77 -5.01 -11.31 -3.77
N ASP A 78 -5.09 -10.46 -4.79
CA ASP A 78 -6.11 -10.49 -5.83
C ASP A 78 -5.49 -10.17 -7.19
N LYS A 79 -6.29 -10.34 -8.24
CA LYS A 79 -5.93 -10.00 -9.61
C LYS A 79 -6.31 -8.57 -9.91
N TYR A 80 -5.37 -7.86 -10.51
CA TYR A 80 -5.57 -6.50 -10.98
C TYR A 80 -5.88 -6.46 -12.48
N ASN A 81 -6.86 -5.65 -12.86
CA ASN A 81 -7.17 -5.38 -14.26
C ASN A 81 -7.45 -3.89 -14.48
N TYR A 82 -6.44 -3.17 -14.99
CA TYR A 82 -6.53 -1.75 -15.30
C TYR A 82 -7.73 -1.37 -16.19
N GLN A 83 -8.18 -2.25 -17.09
CA GLN A 83 -9.34 -1.97 -17.95
C GLN A 83 -10.67 -2.02 -17.18
N GLU A 84 -10.74 -2.75 -16.08
CA GLU A 84 -11.93 -2.80 -15.21
C GLU A 84 -12.03 -1.53 -14.35
N ASP A 85 -10.91 -1.05 -13.82
CA ASP A 85 -10.84 0.24 -13.12
C ASP A 85 -11.24 1.40 -14.00
N LEU A 86 -10.66 1.48 -15.21
CA LEU A 86 -11.02 2.51 -16.18
C LEU A 86 -12.52 2.48 -16.49
N LYS A 87 -13.11 1.30 -16.70
CA LYS A 87 -14.56 1.18 -16.97
C LYS A 87 -15.40 1.66 -15.80
N SER A 88 -14.98 1.37 -14.57
CA SER A 88 -15.67 1.81 -13.36
C SER A 88 -15.72 3.33 -13.27
N LEU A 89 -14.62 4.01 -13.61
CA LEU A 89 -14.56 5.47 -13.69
C LEU A 89 -15.44 6.05 -14.80
N HIS A 90 -15.44 5.43 -15.99
CA HIS A 90 -16.31 5.85 -17.10
C HIS A 90 -17.80 5.69 -16.77
N GLN A 91 -18.19 4.65 -16.03
CA GLN A 91 -19.58 4.50 -15.60
C GLN A 91 -19.98 5.60 -14.62
N VAL A 92 -19.11 5.97 -13.68
CA VAL A 92 -19.34 7.08 -12.74
C VAL A 92 -19.45 8.41 -13.47
N SER A 93 -18.56 8.69 -14.44
CA SER A 93 -18.61 9.93 -15.21
C SER A 93 -19.89 10.02 -16.06
N VAL A 94 -20.29 8.94 -16.75
CA VAL A 94 -21.55 8.88 -17.53
C VAL A 94 -22.78 9.07 -16.65
N ILE A 95 -22.81 8.51 -15.43
CA ILE A 95 -23.93 8.72 -14.48
C ILE A 95 -23.98 10.17 -14.02
N THR A 96 -22.83 10.76 -13.70
CA THR A 96 -22.72 12.15 -13.23
C THR A 96 -23.11 13.13 -14.33
N GLU A 97 -22.68 12.88 -15.57
CA GLU A 97 -23.11 13.62 -16.74
C GLU A 97 -24.62 13.49 -16.97
N LYS A 98 -25.19 12.28 -16.95
CA LYS A 98 -26.65 12.08 -17.11
C LYS A 98 -27.46 12.85 -16.05
N LYS A 99 -27.00 12.90 -14.80
CA LYS A 99 -27.59 13.77 -13.75
C LYS A 99 -27.47 15.26 -14.09
N SER A 100 -26.35 15.71 -14.66
CA SER A 100 -26.13 17.09 -15.13
C SER A 100 -26.99 17.44 -16.37
N PHE A 101 -27.17 16.50 -17.31
CA PHE A 101 -28.03 16.65 -18.48
C PHE A 101 -29.51 16.78 -18.10
N LEU A 102 -29.99 16.04 -17.09
CA LEU A 102 -31.34 16.23 -16.54
C LEU A 102 -31.53 17.61 -15.90
N ARG A 103 -30.46 18.22 -15.38
CA ARG A 103 -30.46 19.61 -14.88
C ARG A 103 -30.55 20.64 -16.02
N LYS A 104 -30.02 20.31 -17.21
CA LYS A 104 -30.11 21.14 -18.43
C LYS A 104 -31.45 21.03 -19.17
N LEU A 105 -32.30 20.05 -18.86
CA LEU A 105 -33.65 19.96 -19.42
C LEU A 105 -34.62 21.03 -18.84
N PHE A 106 -34.18 21.85 -17.88
CA PHE A 106 -34.93 23.00 -17.36
C PHE A 106 -34.17 24.31 -17.58
N GLY A 107 -34.01 24.74 -18.84
CA GLY A 107 -33.56 26.09 -19.19
C GLY A 107 -32.92 26.19 -20.59
N PRO A 108 -33.26 27.19 -21.43
CA PRO A 108 -32.84 27.22 -22.82
C PRO A 108 -31.49 27.93 -22.97
N LYS A 109 -30.49 27.23 -23.52
CA LYS A 109 -29.47 27.83 -24.40
C LYS A 109 -28.76 26.76 -25.20
N LYS A 110 -28.83 26.89 -26.53
CA LYS A 110 -28.10 26.09 -27.51
C LYS A 110 -26.60 26.30 -27.29
N VAL A 111 -25.88 25.23 -26.97
CA VAL A 111 -24.42 25.17 -27.10
C VAL A 111 -24.14 24.25 -28.29
N SER A 112 -23.38 24.77 -29.25
CA SER A 112 -22.96 24.07 -30.47
C SER A 112 -22.15 22.83 -30.12
N ALA A 113 -22.43 21.75 -30.84
CA ALA A 113 -21.75 20.45 -30.74
C ALA A 113 -20.41 20.48 -31.49
N GLU A 114 -19.48 21.33 -31.04
CA GLU A 114 -18.10 21.32 -31.53
C GLU A 114 -17.21 20.60 -30.50
N SER A 115 -16.86 19.36 -30.85
CA SER A 115 -15.73 18.58 -30.33
C SER A 115 -15.61 18.46 -28.81
N ILE A 116 -16.42 17.58 -28.20
CA ILE A 116 -15.95 16.85 -27.02
C ILE A 116 -15.08 15.73 -27.59
N LYS A 117 -13.77 15.97 -27.74
CA LYS A 117 -12.82 14.87 -27.67
C LYS A 117 -13.01 14.30 -26.28
N ASP A 118 -13.36 13.01 -26.16
CA ASP A 118 -13.37 12.36 -24.86
C ASP A 118 -12.05 12.73 -24.17
N PRO A 119 -12.09 13.40 -23.01
CA PRO A 119 -10.86 13.65 -22.26
C PRO A 119 -10.22 12.29 -22.02
N GLU A 120 -8.90 12.15 -22.25
CA GLU A 120 -8.19 10.95 -21.82
C GLU A 120 -8.49 10.76 -20.33
N VAL A 121 -9.26 9.72 -20.01
CA VAL A 121 -9.63 9.38 -18.64
C VAL A 121 -8.49 8.55 -18.07
N PHE A 122 -7.92 9.03 -16.97
CA PHE A 122 -6.88 8.33 -16.23
C PHE A 122 -7.44 7.79 -14.91
N VAL A 123 -6.89 6.68 -14.42
CA VAL A 123 -7.20 6.16 -13.08
C VAL A 123 -6.56 7.04 -12.01
N GLY A 124 -5.29 7.40 -12.21
CA GLY A 124 -4.60 8.43 -11.44
C GLY A 124 -4.21 9.59 -12.36
N ASP A 125 -2.90 9.77 -12.56
CA ASP A 125 -2.34 10.62 -13.60
C ASP A 125 -1.70 9.78 -14.72
N LYS A 126 -1.22 10.43 -15.78
CA LYS A 126 -0.62 9.74 -16.92
C LYS A 126 0.55 8.83 -16.51
N GLN A 127 1.41 9.28 -15.59
CA GLN A 127 2.57 8.50 -15.18
C GLN A 127 2.16 7.27 -14.36
N THR A 128 1.19 7.46 -13.47
CA THR A 128 0.56 6.40 -12.68
C THR A 128 -0.08 5.35 -13.59
N ASP A 129 -0.88 5.78 -14.56
CA ASP A 129 -1.56 4.90 -15.49
C ASP A 129 -0.59 4.12 -16.39
N ASP A 130 0.54 4.73 -16.76
CA ASP A 130 1.58 4.03 -17.52
C ASP A 130 2.21 2.88 -16.72
N ILE A 131 2.24 2.96 -15.38
CA ILE A 131 2.65 1.84 -14.51
C ILE A 131 1.51 0.83 -14.37
N LEU A 132 0.29 1.30 -14.01
CA LEU A 132 -0.87 0.45 -13.74
C LEU A 132 -1.22 -0.48 -14.92
N LYS A 133 -1.05 -0.02 -16.16
CA LYS A 133 -1.25 -0.84 -17.38
C LYS A 133 -0.42 -2.12 -17.43
N HIS A 134 0.70 -2.16 -16.70
CA HIS A 134 1.61 -3.30 -16.64
C HIS A 134 1.41 -4.15 -15.39
N CYS A 135 0.57 -3.72 -14.45
CA CYS A 135 0.27 -4.47 -13.24
C CYS A 135 -0.80 -5.53 -13.53
N THR A 136 -0.70 -6.67 -12.85
CA THR A 136 -1.65 -7.79 -12.92
C THR A 136 -2.07 -8.29 -11.55
N ASN A 137 -1.40 -7.84 -10.48
CA ASN A 137 -1.66 -8.25 -9.12
C ASN A 137 -2.06 -7.03 -8.29
N ASP A 138 -3.04 -7.22 -7.40
CA ASP A 138 -3.38 -6.29 -6.32
C ASP A 138 -3.05 -6.99 -5.00
N THR A 139 -2.10 -6.45 -4.25
CA THR A 139 -1.78 -6.93 -2.91
C THR A 139 -2.32 -5.93 -1.90
N LEU A 140 -3.29 -6.34 -1.09
CA LEU A 140 -3.81 -5.54 0.01
C LEU A 140 -2.99 -5.84 1.27
N ILE A 141 -2.41 -4.81 1.87
CA ILE A 141 -1.87 -4.84 3.23
C ILE A 141 -2.87 -4.16 4.14
N ASN A 142 -3.34 -4.89 5.15
CA ASN A 142 -4.19 -4.35 6.20
C ASN A 142 -3.41 -4.34 7.53
N TRP A 143 -3.17 -3.14 8.04
CA TRP A 143 -2.66 -2.91 9.37
C TRP A 143 -3.84 -2.68 10.33
N VAL A 144 -3.91 -3.50 11.37
CA VAL A 144 -4.86 -3.35 12.46
C VAL A 144 -4.12 -2.73 13.66
N PRO A 145 -4.66 -1.70 14.32
CA PRO A 145 -3.94 -0.96 15.36
C PRO A 145 -3.75 -1.75 16.67
N SER A 146 -3.95 -3.07 16.67
CA SER A 146 -3.72 -3.95 17.83
C SER A 146 -2.25 -4.01 18.24
N HIS A 147 -1.31 -3.85 17.30
CA HIS A 147 0.12 -3.78 17.63
C HIS A 147 0.75 -2.58 16.90
N THR A 148 1.41 -1.73 17.69
CA THR A 148 1.89 -0.42 17.21
C THR A 148 3.14 -0.51 16.34
N SER A 149 3.91 -1.58 16.46
CA SER A 149 5.10 -1.85 15.61
C SER A 149 4.76 -2.23 14.17
N GLU A 150 3.54 -2.70 13.92
CA GLU A 150 3.12 -3.24 12.62
C GLU A 150 3.10 -2.16 11.53
N LEU A 151 2.77 -0.90 11.87
CA LEU A 151 2.68 0.18 10.89
C LEU A 151 4.01 0.37 10.15
N ARG A 152 5.12 0.39 10.89
CA ARG A 152 6.47 0.53 10.33
C ARG A 152 6.74 -0.54 9.28
N VAL A 153 6.48 -1.80 9.64
CA VAL A 153 6.77 -2.93 8.75
C VAL A 153 5.82 -2.95 7.57
N SER A 154 4.54 -2.64 7.77
CA SER A 154 3.51 -2.56 6.72
C SER A 154 3.88 -1.53 5.65
N LEU A 155 4.20 -0.30 6.07
CA LEU A 155 4.53 0.79 5.16
C LEU A 155 5.83 0.52 4.38
N PHE A 156 6.88 0.05 5.06
CA PHE A 156 8.13 -0.29 4.38
C PHE A 156 7.97 -1.48 3.45
N PHE A 157 7.25 -2.52 3.87
CA PHE A 157 6.98 -3.67 3.01
C PHE A 157 6.22 -3.25 1.76
N ALA A 158 5.18 -2.43 1.87
CA ALA A 158 4.43 -1.90 0.72
C ALA A 158 5.38 -1.19 -0.28
N ALA A 159 6.22 -0.28 0.23
CA ALA A 159 7.16 0.47 -0.59
C ALA A 159 8.19 -0.42 -1.27
N PHE A 160 8.75 -1.39 -0.55
CA PHE A 160 9.74 -2.32 -1.11
C PHE A 160 9.12 -3.31 -2.08
N LEU A 161 7.90 -3.81 -1.82
CA LEU A 161 7.18 -4.67 -2.75
C LEU A 161 6.94 -3.93 -4.07
N ALA A 162 6.42 -2.71 -4.01
CA ALA A 162 6.22 -1.87 -5.19
C ALA A 162 7.54 -1.59 -5.93
N GLU A 163 8.61 -1.27 -5.22
CA GLU A 163 9.94 -1.04 -5.80
C GLU A 163 10.48 -2.28 -6.54
N GLN A 164 10.40 -3.46 -5.90
CA GLN A 164 11.00 -4.68 -6.40
C GLN A 164 10.16 -5.39 -7.47
N ALA A 165 8.84 -5.17 -7.47
CA ALA A 165 7.90 -5.76 -8.43
C ALA A 165 7.38 -4.75 -9.48
N GLY A 166 8.04 -3.59 -9.60
CA GLY A 166 7.74 -2.60 -10.65
C GLY A 166 6.32 -2.05 -10.58
N GLY A 167 5.83 -1.81 -9.37
CA GLY A 167 4.45 -1.44 -9.07
C GLY A 167 4.26 -0.03 -8.55
N ILE A 168 3.04 0.23 -8.08
CA ILE A 168 2.61 1.48 -7.46
C ILE A 168 1.72 1.19 -6.26
N ILE A 169 1.76 2.05 -5.26
CA ILE A 169 0.91 1.94 -4.06
C ILE A 169 -0.29 2.88 -4.22
N TYR A 170 -1.46 2.42 -3.83
CA TYR A 170 -2.61 3.27 -3.58
C TYR A 170 -2.91 3.30 -2.07
N ASP A 171 -2.93 4.52 -1.54
CA ASP A 171 -3.26 4.85 -0.17
C ASP A 171 -4.68 5.45 -0.15
N PRO A 172 -5.70 4.64 0.16
CA PRO A 172 -7.09 5.07 0.19
C PRO A 172 -7.40 6.05 1.33
N GLN A 173 -6.61 6.10 2.41
CA GLN A 173 -6.88 7.03 3.52
C GLN A 173 -6.54 8.46 3.13
N ASN A 174 -5.59 8.65 2.22
CA ASN A 174 -5.19 9.94 1.68
C ASN A 174 -5.59 10.14 0.20
N GLU A 175 -6.35 9.21 -0.38
CA GLU A 175 -6.80 9.21 -1.78
C GLU A 175 -5.65 9.49 -2.77
N ARG A 176 -4.50 8.82 -2.57
CA ARG A 176 -3.28 9.10 -3.35
C ARG A 176 -2.62 7.83 -3.89
N TYR A 177 -2.07 7.97 -5.09
CA TYR A 177 -1.11 7.02 -5.65
C TYR A 177 0.31 7.44 -5.32
N LEU A 178 1.15 6.49 -4.95
CA LEU A 178 2.55 6.70 -4.60
C LEU A 178 3.43 5.77 -5.43
N THR A 179 4.33 6.35 -6.22
CA THR A 179 5.47 5.62 -6.76
C THR A 179 6.37 5.14 -5.62
N PRO A 180 7.18 4.08 -5.82
CA PRO A 180 8.08 3.60 -4.77
C PRO A 180 9.00 4.69 -4.21
N ARG A 181 9.49 5.59 -5.08
CA ARG A 181 10.30 6.73 -4.66
C ARG A 181 9.53 7.67 -3.72
N GLN A 182 8.31 8.06 -4.09
CA GLN A 182 7.48 8.93 -3.26
C GLN A 182 7.15 8.27 -1.93
N ALA A 183 6.78 6.99 -1.94
CA ALA A 183 6.51 6.22 -0.73
C ALA A 183 7.72 6.22 0.22
N LEU A 184 8.94 6.00 -0.29
CA LEU A 184 10.17 6.01 0.50
C LEU A 184 10.60 7.41 0.98
N GLU A 185 10.09 8.48 0.38
CA GLU A 185 10.27 9.86 0.85
C GLU A 185 9.23 10.22 1.94
N ILE A 186 8.03 9.66 1.87
CA ILE A 186 6.88 10.00 2.72
C ILE A 186 6.80 9.11 3.97
N PHE A 187 6.75 7.79 3.77
CA PHE A 187 6.45 6.83 4.84
C PHE A 187 7.40 6.90 6.04
N PRO A 188 8.72 7.13 5.90
CA PRO A 188 9.59 7.26 7.08
C PRO A 188 9.15 8.38 8.04
N ASN A 189 8.60 9.48 7.51
CA ASN A 189 8.10 10.58 8.33
C ASN A 189 6.76 10.21 8.96
N GLU A 190 5.83 9.59 8.22
CA GLU A 190 4.55 9.15 8.76
C GLU A 190 4.71 8.11 9.88
N ILE A 191 5.66 7.18 9.72
CA ILE A 191 6.05 6.21 10.76
C ILE A 191 6.55 6.95 12.00
N GLU A 192 7.50 7.88 11.82
CA GLU A 192 8.07 8.63 12.95
C GLU A 192 7.00 9.49 13.65
N GLU A 193 6.14 10.18 12.91
CA GLU A 193 5.04 10.98 13.44
C GLU A 193 4.06 10.12 14.24
N PHE A 194 3.68 8.96 13.71
CA PHE A 194 2.84 8.00 14.42
C PHE A 194 3.53 7.51 15.69
N GLU A 195 4.75 7.01 15.60
CA GLU A 195 5.46 6.47 16.77
C GLU A 195 5.67 7.54 17.85
N LEU A 196 5.99 8.78 17.48
CA LEU A 196 6.11 9.90 18.43
C LEU A 196 4.77 10.31 19.06
N SER A 197 3.65 10.01 18.40
CA SER A 197 2.31 10.31 18.93
C SER A 197 1.85 9.29 19.98
N VAL A 198 2.49 8.13 20.06
CA VAL A 198 2.15 7.04 20.99
C VAL A 198 3.08 7.10 22.20
N SER A 199 2.53 6.99 23.41
CA SER A 199 3.31 6.92 24.63
C SER A 199 4.14 5.63 24.68
N THR A 200 5.22 5.59 25.44
CA THR A 200 6.02 4.36 25.57
C THR A 200 5.22 3.22 26.22
N GLU A 201 4.30 3.54 27.13
CA GLU A 201 3.43 2.57 27.79
C GLU A 201 2.39 1.97 26.84
N ASP A 202 1.96 2.73 25.83
CA ASP A 202 0.99 2.29 24.82
C ASP A 202 1.66 1.68 23.57
N PHE A 203 2.98 1.81 23.44
CA PHE A 203 3.74 1.26 22.33
C PHE A 203 4.04 -0.22 22.55
N VAL A 204 3.07 -1.08 22.21
CA VAL A 204 3.15 -2.54 22.42
C VAL A 204 4.17 -3.17 21.47
N LEU A 205 5.14 -3.88 22.07
CA LEU A 205 6.13 -4.73 21.41
C LEU A 205 6.07 -6.14 22.00
N ASP A 206 5.77 -7.12 21.15
CA ASP A 206 5.78 -8.53 21.53
C ASP A 206 7.13 -9.15 21.25
N ARG A 207 7.62 -9.98 22.18
CA ARG A 207 8.90 -10.66 22.00
C ARG A 207 8.73 -11.82 21.03
N PHE A 208 9.64 -11.93 20.08
CA PHE A 208 9.77 -13.13 19.27
C PHE A 208 10.38 -14.27 20.10
N GLU A 209 9.65 -15.38 20.21
CA GLU A 209 10.13 -16.60 20.88
C GLU A 209 10.40 -17.71 19.85
N GLU A 210 9.43 -18.00 18.98
CA GLU A 210 9.53 -18.99 17.90
C GLU A 210 8.47 -18.75 16.81
N TRP A 211 8.59 -19.48 15.69
CA TRP A 211 7.56 -19.54 14.66
C TRP A 211 6.48 -20.54 15.06
N TYR A 212 5.20 -20.17 14.87
CA TYR A 212 4.03 -21.02 15.16
C TYR A 212 3.29 -21.40 13.88
#